data_AF-A0A917SRI8-F1
#
_entry.id   AF-A0A917SRI8-F1
#
_cell.length_a   1.000
_cell.length_b   1.000
_cell.length_c   1.000
_cell.angle_alpha   90.00
_cell.angle_beta   90.00
_cell.angle_gamma   90.00
#
_symmetry.space_group_name_H-M   'P 1'
#
loop_
_entity.id
_entity.type
_entity.pdbx_description
1 polymer ?
#
loop_
_entity_poly.entity_id
_entity_poly.type
_entity_poly.pdbx_seq_one_letter_code
_entity_poly.pdbx_strand_id
1 'polypeptide(L)'
;MPEPIQKQYRQAMNKIARAIDEAFNGKRKPGRKPTVGFILLTAEFGKVDGGRVNYISNGEREDMIAMMREYLARVEGRYSEPTDRPQ
;
A
#
# COMPACT_ATOMS: atom_id res chain seq x y z
N MET A 1 12.03 13.50 5.96
CA MET A 1 11.76 12.04 5.94
C MET A 1 12.59 11.42 4.83
N PRO A 2 13.18 10.23 5.00
CA PRO A 2 13.88 9.55 3.91
C PRO A 2 12.91 9.36 2.73
N GLU A 3 13.42 9.42 1.50
CA GLU A 3 12.59 9.15 0.32
C GLU A 3 11.95 7.76 0.44
N PRO A 4 10.68 7.57 0.06
CA PRO A 4 10.00 6.28 0.19
C PRO A 4 10.50 5.23 -0.81
N ILE A 5 11.19 5.65 -1.89
CA ILE A 5 11.70 4.78 -2.95
C ILE A 5 13.16 5.11 -3.25
N GLN A 6 14.01 4.10 -3.22
CA GLN A 6 15.42 4.14 -3.60
C GLN A 6 15.53 4.45 -5.10
N LYS A 7 16.53 5.23 -5.50
CA LYS A 7 16.70 5.70 -6.88
C LYS A 7 16.64 4.56 -7.90
N GLN A 8 17.26 3.42 -7.61
CA GLN A 8 17.31 2.26 -8.51
C GLN A 8 15.93 1.60 -8.75
N TYR A 9 14.99 1.72 -7.81
CA TYR A 9 13.67 1.10 -7.92
C TYR A 9 12.56 2.05 -8.39
N ARG A 10 12.83 3.36 -8.38
CA ARG A 10 11.83 4.40 -8.64
C ARG A 10 11.07 4.21 -9.94
N GLN A 11 11.77 3.97 -11.04
CA GLN A 11 11.12 3.83 -12.36
C GLN A 11 10.22 2.59 -12.41
N ALA A 12 10.72 1.44 -11.95
CA ALA A 12 9.98 0.19 -11.94
C ALA A 12 8.75 0.27 -11.02
N MET A 13 8.91 0.78 -9.80
CA MET A 13 7.82 0.91 -8.84
C MET A 13 6.73 1.86 -9.33
N ASN A 14 7.08 3.00 -9.95
CA ASN A 14 6.09 3.90 -10.52
C ASN A 14 5.34 3.26 -11.69
N LYS A 15 6.02 2.49 -12.55
CA LYS A 15 5.38 1.76 -13.66
C LYS A 15 4.40 0.71 -13.13
N ILE A 16 4.81 -0.08 -12.15
CA ILE A 16 3.96 -1.12 -11.55
C ILE A 16 2.78 -0.48 -10.82
N ALA A 17 2.99 0.56 -10.01
CA ALA A 17 1.91 1.25 -9.31
C ALA A 17 0.84 1.79 -10.26
N ARG A 18 1.23 2.33 -11.43
CA ARG A 18 0.28 2.76 -12.46
C ARG A 18 -0.52 1.58 -13.03
N ALA A 19 0.13 0.45 -13.28
CA ALA A 19 -0.55 -0.74 -13.79
C ALA A 19 -1.53 -1.33 -12.77
N ILE A 20 -1.15 -1.37 -11.49
CA ILE A 20 -2.05 -1.78 -10.40
C ILE A 20 -3.24 -0.82 -10.29
N ASP A 21 -2.98 0.49 -10.30
CA ASP A 21 -4.03 1.50 -10.21
C ASP A 21 -5.02 1.39 -11.39
N GLU A 22 -4.54 1.18 -12.61
CA GLU A 22 -5.40 0.99 -13.77
C GLU A 22 -6.20 -0.33 -13.70
N ALA A 23 -5.60 -1.40 -13.18
CA ALA A 23 -6.27 -2.70 -13.03
C ALA A 23 -7.43 -2.64 -12.03
N PHE A 24 -7.28 -1.93 -10.91
CA PHE A 24 -8.31 -1.83 -9.88
C PHE A 24 -9.28 -0.66 -10.08
N ASN A 25 -8.77 0.51 -10.47
CA ASN A 25 -9.55 1.76 -10.52
C ASN A 25 -9.95 2.17 -11.96
N GLY A 26 -9.40 1.48 -12.97
CA GLY A 26 -9.53 1.83 -14.37
C GLY A 26 -8.60 2.98 -14.78
N LYS A 27 -8.67 3.37 -16.06
CA LYS A 27 -7.89 4.52 -16.57
C LYS A 27 -8.23 5.79 -15.79
N ARG A 28 -7.20 6.53 -15.36
CA ARG A 28 -7.36 7.82 -14.72
C ARG A 28 -8.11 8.79 -15.64
N LYS A 29 -9.16 9.40 -15.09
CA LYS A 29 -9.97 10.42 -15.78
C LYS A 29 -10.11 11.63 -14.85
N PRO A 30 -10.08 12.87 -15.38
CA PRO A 30 -10.36 14.05 -14.59
C PRO A 30 -11.68 13.90 -13.82
N GLY A 31 -11.67 14.22 -12.52
CA GLY A 31 -12.84 14.14 -11.65
C GLY A 31 -13.21 12.75 -11.14
N ARG A 32 -12.60 11.66 -11.63
CA ARG A 32 -12.84 10.30 -11.11
C ARG A 32 -11.85 9.99 -9.98
N LYS A 33 -12.38 9.82 -8.76
CA LYS A 33 -11.59 9.36 -7.60
C LYS A 33 -11.37 7.84 -7.66
N PRO A 34 -10.20 7.33 -7.23
CA PRO A 34 -9.98 5.90 -7.07
C PRO A 34 -10.92 5.34 -5.99
N THR A 35 -11.35 4.09 -6.18
CA THR A 35 -12.24 3.38 -5.23
C THR A 35 -11.50 2.32 -4.43
N VAL A 36 -10.36 1.84 -4.93
CA VAL A 36 -9.53 0.83 -4.29
C VAL A 36 -8.16 1.43 -3.97
N GLY A 37 -7.80 1.36 -2.68
CA GLY A 37 -6.47 1.68 -2.18
C GLY A 37 -5.52 0.47 -2.28
N PHE A 38 -4.24 0.71 -2.53
CA PHE A 38 -3.21 -0.31 -2.49
C PHE A 38 -1.88 0.23 -1.95
N ILE A 39 -1.06 -0.69 -1.44
CA ILE A 39 0.33 -0.44 -1.06
C ILE A 39 1.19 -1.47 -1.77
N LEU A 40 2.25 -1.02 -2.45
CA LEU A 40 3.31 -1.88 -2.97
C LEU A 40 4.55 -1.71 -2.09
N LEU A 41 4.95 -2.79 -1.43
CA LEU A 41 6.21 -2.88 -0.67
C LEU A 41 7.23 -3.66 -1.48
N THR A 42 8.48 -3.18 -1.53
CA THR A 42 9.59 -3.93 -2.12
C THR A 42 10.83 -3.83 -1.25
N ALA A 43 11.51 -4.95 -1.09
CA ALA A 43 12.76 -5.05 -0.37
C ALA A 43 13.64 -6.11 -1.04
N GLU A 44 14.95 -6.04 -0.82
CA GLU A 44 15.85 -7.11 -1.22
C GLU A 44 15.65 -8.31 -0.29
N PHE A 45 15.50 -9.51 -0.87
CA PHE A 45 15.45 -10.74 -0.08
C PHE A 45 16.72 -10.90 0.76
N GLY A 46 16.56 -11.37 1.99
CA GLY A 46 17.66 -11.48 2.96
C GLY A 46 18.11 -10.15 3.59
N LYS A 47 17.50 -9.01 3.23
CA LYS A 47 17.78 -7.69 3.82
C LYS A 47 16.53 -6.96 4.30
N VAL A 48 15.45 -7.71 4.57
CA VAL A 48 14.19 -7.11 5.02
C VAL A 48 14.30 -6.68 6.49
N ASP A 49 14.83 -7.55 7.35
CA ASP A 49 15.00 -7.27 8.77
C ASP A 49 16.14 -6.29 9.01
N GLY A 50 15.83 -5.15 9.63
CA GLY A 50 16.79 -4.06 9.87
C GLY A 50 17.27 -3.32 8.61
N GLY A 51 16.81 -3.73 7.43
CA GLY A 51 17.13 -3.09 6.17
C GLY A 51 16.06 -2.12 5.69
N ARG A 52 16.18 -1.71 4.42
CA ARG A 52 15.33 -0.67 3.83
C ARG A 52 14.20 -1.28 3.02
N VAL A 53 12.97 -0.99 3.44
CA VAL A 53 11.76 -1.28 2.65
C VAL A 53 11.39 -0.06 1.82
N ASN A 54 11.19 -0.25 0.53
CA ASN A 54 10.61 0.75 -0.37
C ASN A 54 9.09 0.61 -0.37
N TYR A 55 8.37 1.73 -0.46
CA TYR A 55 6.93 1.68 -0.59
C TYR A 55 6.37 2.72 -1.58
N ILE A 56 5.23 2.39 -2.18
CA ILE A 56 4.38 3.32 -2.96
C ILE A 56 2.91 2.96 -2.75
N SER A 57 2.05 3.97 -2.61
CA SER A 57 0.61 3.85 -2.38
C SER A 57 -0.13 4.79 -3.32
N ASN A 58 -1.39 4.48 -3.65
CA ASN A 58 -2.30 5.41 -4.35
C ASN A 58 -3.24 6.17 -3.40
N GLY A 59 -3.24 5.85 -2.10
CA GLY A 59 -3.96 6.57 -1.04
C GLY A 59 -3.06 7.48 -0.22
N GLU A 60 -3.68 8.30 0.63
CA GLU A 60 -2.99 9.19 1.55
C GLU A 60 -2.29 8.39 2.66
N ARG A 61 -1.42 9.08 3.42
CA ARG A 61 -0.60 8.44 4.46
C ARG A 61 -1.47 7.77 5.54
N GLU A 62 -2.59 8.38 5.88
CA GLU A 62 -3.55 7.90 6.88
C GLU A 62 -4.18 6.58 6.45
N ASP A 63 -4.64 6.49 5.20
CA ASP A 63 -5.21 5.27 4.61
C ASP A 63 -4.17 4.15 4.57
N MET A 64 -2.94 4.48 4.18
CA MET A 64 -1.82 3.55 4.18
C MET A 64 -1.57 2.95 5.57
N ILE A 65 -1.56 3.78 6.61
CA ILE A 65 -1.36 3.33 7.99
C ILE A 65 -2.53 2.47 8.45
N ALA A 66 -3.77 2.85 8.13
CA ALA A 66 -4.96 2.09 8.47
C ALA A 66 -4.93 0.68 7.84
N MET A 67 -4.61 0.58 6.55
CA MET A 67 -4.46 -0.69 5.83
C MET A 67 -3.39 -1.58 6.46
N MET A 68 -2.23 -1.02 6.83
CA MET A 68 -1.15 -1.79 7.45
C MET A 68 -1.51 -2.27 8.86
N ARG A 69 -2.19 -1.44 9.67
CA ARG A 69 -2.68 -1.85 11.01
C ARG A 69 -3.67 -3.00 10.92
N GLU A 70 -4.61 -2.91 9.99
CA GLU A 70 -5.60 -3.93 9.71
C GLU A 70 -4.93 -5.26 9.33
N TYR A 71 -4.03 -5.22 8.33
CA TYR A 71 -3.27 -6.39 7.89
C TYR A 71 -2.42 -7.00 9.01
N LEU A 72 -1.68 -6.18 9.77
CA LEU A 72 -0.86 -6.63 10.89
C LEU A 72 -1.70 -7.30 11.98
N ALA A 73 -2.85 -6.71 12.31
CA ALA A 73 -3.78 -7.32 13.26
C ALA A 73 -4.21 -8.71 12.78
N ARG A 74 -4.51 -8.89 11.49
CA ARG A 74 -4.88 -10.21 10.93
C ARG A 74 -3.76 -11.23 11.07
N VAL A 75 -2.55 -10.89 10.63
CA VAL A 75 -1.45 -11.87 10.60
C VAL A 75 -0.90 -12.19 12.00
N GLU A 76 -1.05 -11.29 12.97
CA GLU A 76 -0.64 -11.51 14.36
C GLU A 76 -1.73 -12.15 15.22
N GLY A 77 -2.89 -12.49 14.64
CA GLY A 77 -4.03 -13.05 15.39
C GLY A 77 -4.68 -12.06 16.36
N ARG A 78 -4.41 -10.76 16.20
CA ARG A 78 -5.02 -9.66 16.99
C ARG A 78 -6.28 -9.09 16.34
N TYR A 79 -6.66 -9.59 15.16
CA TYR A 79 -7.85 -9.17 14.47
C TYR A 79 -9.09 -9.78 15.11
N SER A 80 -9.88 -8.95 15.76
CA SER A 80 -11.28 -9.23 16.05
C SER A 80 -12.11 -8.71 14.88
N GLU A 81 -12.91 -9.59 14.23
CA GLU A 81 -13.94 -9.10 13.31
C GLU A 81 -14.79 -8.07 14.06
N PRO A 82 -15.05 -6.89 13.47
CA PRO A 82 -16.08 -6.02 13.98
C PRO A 82 -17.37 -6.83 13.97
N THR A 83 -17.86 -7.23 15.15
CA THR A 83 -19.20 -7.81 15.27
C THR A 83 -20.15 -6.79 14.68
N ASP A 84 -20.75 -7.09 13.52
CA ASP A 84 -21.86 -6.32 12.97
C ASP A 84 -23.00 -6.36 13.99
N ARG A 85 -22.98 -5.40 14.93
CA ARG A 85 -24.12 -5.09 15.77
C ARG A 85 -24.78 -3.88 15.13
N PRO A 86 -25.92 -4.04 14.43
CA PRO A 86 -26.76 -2.89 14.17
C PRO A 86 -27.14 -2.27 15.52
N GLN A 87 -26.77 -1.01 15.72
CA GLN A 87 -27.44 -0.13 16.68
C GLN A 87 -28.54 0.62 15.94
#